data_AF-A0A958XH10-F1
#
_entry.id   AF-A0A958XH10-F1
#
_cell.length_a   1.000
_cell.length_b   1.000
_cell.length_c   1.000
_cell.angle_alpha   90.00
_cell.angle_beta   90.00
_cell.angle_gamma   90.00
#
_symmetry.space_group_name_H-M   'P 1'
#
loop_
_entity.id
_entity.type
_entity.pdbx_description
1 polymer ?
#
loop_
_entity_poly.entity_id
_entity_poly.type
_entity_poly.pdbx_seq_one_letter_code
_entity_poly.pdbx_strand_id
1 'polypeptide(L)'
;MAKKTQKQFQNKPAARKQAPVPTRRKDKQDSLFSAGKEEFIFGRQNFIWIGIGLALVCLGLLAMAGGAMPDPNTWDPDIIYSFRRITLAPILMVAGFVVVIYGIFKKTNTEATAQPDNTPAE
;
A
#
# COMPACT_ATOMS: atom_id res chain seq x y z
N MET A 1 54.00 53.53 36.42
CA MET A 1 54.27 53.77 34.98
C MET A 1 55.28 52.74 34.48
N ALA A 2 54.88 51.96 33.47
CA ALA A 2 55.64 51.16 32.49
C ALA A 2 57.06 50.62 32.80
N LYS A 3 57.23 49.28 32.70
CA LYS A 3 58.03 48.61 31.64
C LYS A 3 58.01 47.06 31.73
N LYS A 4 57.54 46.44 30.63
CA LYS A 4 58.11 45.34 29.81
C LYS A 4 58.70 44.10 30.52
N THR A 5 58.06 42.93 30.37
CA THR A 5 58.34 41.88 29.35
C THR A 5 59.55 41.01 29.66
N GLN A 6 59.33 39.74 30.01
CA GLN A 6 59.92 38.54 29.40
C GLN A 6 59.83 37.34 30.35
N LYS A 7 59.16 36.27 29.91
CA LYS A 7 59.62 34.87 30.02
C LYS A 7 58.64 33.96 29.27
N GLN A 8 58.87 33.90 27.95
CA GLN A 8 58.43 32.81 27.09
C GLN A 8 59.26 31.57 27.44
N PHE A 9 58.66 30.61 28.14
CA PHE A 9 59.22 29.27 28.33
C PHE A 9 58.11 28.24 28.15
N GLN A 10 57.86 27.83 26.91
CA GLN A 10 57.42 26.46 26.64
C GLN A 10 57.68 26.12 25.17
N ASN A 11 58.95 25.89 24.82
CA ASN A 11 59.29 25.19 23.58
C ASN A 11 58.84 23.72 23.70
N LYS A 12 57.89 23.30 22.86
CA LYS A 12 57.50 21.89 22.66
C LYS A 12 57.73 21.53 21.18
N PRO A 13 58.44 20.44 20.87
CA PRO A 13 58.98 20.19 19.54
C PRO A 13 57.94 19.64 18.54
N ALA A 14 58.09 20.11 17.30
CA ALA A 14 57.94 19.43 16.01
C ALA A 14 56.78 18.43 15.81
N ALA A 15 55.76 18.92 15.09
CA ALA A 15 55.15 18.33 13.90
C ALA A 15 55.25 16.80 13.69
N ARG A 16 54.19 16.08 14.08
CA ARG A 16 53.83 14.79 13.47
C ARG A 16 52.67 15.02 12.50
N LYS A 17 52.97 14.99 11.21
CA LYS A 17 51.98 14.96 10.12
C LYS A 17 51.03 13.78 10.33
N GLN A 18 49.76 14.07 10.55
CA GLN A 18 48.66 13.13 10.29
C GLN A 18 47.74 13.86 9.30
N ALA A 19 47.71 13.39 8.05
CA ALA A 19 46.79 13.89 7.04
C ALA A 19 45.35 13.58 7.48
N PRO A 20 44.39 14.50 7.31
CA PRO A 20 42.99 14.21 7.59
C PRO A 20 42.52 13.09 6.64
N VAL A 21 42.01 12.03 7.25
CA VAL A 21 41.38 10.86 6.63
C VAL A 21 40.42 11.31 5.53
N PRO A 22 40.47 10.73 4.31
CA PRO A 22 39.41 10.97 3.33
C PRO A 22 38.11 10.45 3.94
N THR A 23 37.26 11.38 4.36
CA THR A 23 35.91 11.06 4.81
C THR A 23 35.23 10.43 3.61
N ARG A 24 35.03 9.11 3.67
CA ARG A 24 34.28 8.32 2.68
C ARG A 24 32.98 9.07 2.42
N ARG A 25 32.88 9.72 1.26
CA ARG A 25 31.64 10.34 0.81
C ARG A 25 30.57 9.27 0.95
N LYS A 26 29.59 9.54 1.80
CA LYS A 26 28.34 8.80 1.81
C LYS A 26 27.63 9.24 0.54
N ASP A 27 28.11 8.72 -0.60
CA ASP A 27 27.38 8.76 -1.85
C ASP A 27 26.08 8.05 -1.51
N LYS A 28 25.08 8.91 -1.31
CA LYS A 28 23.67 8.60 -1.39
C LYS A 28 23.58 7.69 -2.61
N GLN A 29 23.45 6.39 -2.37
CA GLN A 29 23.15 5.44 -3.42
C GLN A 29 21.77 5.85 -3.90
N ASP A 30 21.79 6.79 -4.84
CA ASP A 30 20.65 7.32 -5.52
C ASP A 30 20.05 6.13 -6.24
N SER A 31 19.11 5.47 -5.55
CA SER A 31 17.97 4.72 -6.06
C SER A 31 18.01 4.39 -7.56
N LEU A 32 19.04 3.67 -8.01
CA LEU A 32 19.07 3.01 -9.32
C LEU A 32 18.03 1.88 -9.35
N PHE A 33 17.66 1.40 -8.16
CA PHE A 33 16.43 0.67 -7.90
C PHE A 33 15.33 1.62 -7.40
N SER A 34 15.07 2.70 -8.12
CA SER A 34 13.73 3.28 -8.09
C SER A 34 12.87 2.34 -8.92
N ALA A 35 12.53 1.17 -8.35
CA ALA A 35 11.36 0.43 -8.78
C ALA A 35 10.25 1.47 -8.88
N GLY A 36 9.70 1.63 -10.09
CA GLY A 36 8.70 2.64 -10.39
C GLY A 36 7.73 2.70 -9.23
N LYS A 37 7.47 3.90 -8.73
CA LYS A 37 6.36 4.11 -7.82
C LYS A 37 5.13 3.75 -8.64
N GLU A 38 4.77 2.46 -8.64
CA GLU A 38 3.58 1.92 -9.30
C GLU A 38 2.44 2.69 -8.66
N GLU A 39 2.03 3.75 -9.33
CA GLU A 39 0.91 4.57 -8.94
C GLU A 39 -0.29 3.65 -9.14
N PHE A 40 -0.69 3.00 -8.05
CA PHE A 40 -1.82 2.10 -8.05
C PHE A 40 -3.01 2.87 -8.65
N ILE A 41 -3.44 2.44 -9.84
CA ILE A 41 -4.56 3.03 -10.60
C ILE A 41 -5.84 3.08 -9.74
N PHE A 42 -5.91 2.20 -8.73
CA PHE A 42 -6.99 2.14 -7.77
C PHE A 42 -6.46 2.55 -6.38
N GLY A 43 -7.07 3.57 -5.78
CA GLY A 43 -6.80 3.93 -4.40
C GLY A 43 -7.09 2.78 -3.42
N ARG A 44 -6.52 2.83 -2.21
CA ARG A 44 -6.71 1.77 -1.18
C ARG A 44 -8.17 1.38 -0.98
N GLN A 45 -9.07 2.37 -0.96
CA GLN A 45 -10.48 2.11 -0.75
C GLN A 45 -11.12 1.32 -1.90
N ASN A 46 -10.79 1.66 -3.14
CA ASN A 46 -11.27 0.96 -4.33
C ASN A 46 -10.77 -0.49 -4.38
N PHE A 47 -9.50 -0.68 -4.03
CA PHE A 47 -8.91 -2.01 -3.96
C PHE A 47 -9.66 -2.93 -2.97
N ILE A 48 -10.09 -2.39 -1.83
CA ILE A 48 -10.91 -3.14 -0.85
C ILE A 48 -12.27 -3.53 -1.46
N TRP A 49 -12.95 -2.61 -2.16
CA TRP A 49 -14.24 -2.92 -2.82
C TRP A 49 -14.10 -4.01 -3.88
N ILE A 50 -13.05 -3.95 -4.70
CA ILE A 50 -12.75 -4.98 -5.71
C ILE A 50 -12.47 -6.32 -5.03
N GLY A 51 -11.70 -6.35 -3.93
CA GLY A 51 -11.43 -7.57 -3.16
C GLY A 51 -12.70 -8.20 -2.58
N ILE A 52 -13.62 -7.39 -2.06
CA ILE A 52 -14.92 -7.87 -1.55
C ILE A 52 -15.76 -8.46 -2.70
N GLY A 53 -15.81 -7.78 -3.84
CA GLY A 53 -16.53 -8.27 -5.02
C GLY A 53 -15.96 -9.60 -5.55
N LEU A 54 -14.63 -9.74 -5.57
CA LEU A 54 -13.96 -10.99 -5.95
C LEU A 54 -14.30 -12.13 -4.97
N ALA A 55 -14.31 -11.86 -3.67
CA ALA A 55 -14.68 -12.85 -2.65
C ALA A 55 -16.12 -13.35 -2.85
N LEU A 56 -17.07 -12.47 -3.18
CA LEU A 56 -18.46 -12.83 -3.49
C LEU A 56 -18.57 -13.73 -4.72
N VAL A 57 -17.81 -13.43 -5.79
CA VAL A 57 -17.78 -14.27 -7.00
C VAL A 57 -17.20 -15.65 -6.68
N CYS A 58 -16.09 -15.71 -5.94
CA CYS A 58 -15.51 -16.99 -5.49
C CYS A 58 -16.50 -17.81 -4.66
N LEU A 59 -17.26 -17.15 -3.77
CA LEU A 59 -18.25 -17.80 -2.92
C LEU A 59 -19.43 -18.36 -3.74
N GLY A 60 -19.87 -17.63 -4.77
CA GLY A 60 -20.86 -18.11 -5.74
C GLY A 60 -20.38 -19.33 -6.53
N LEU A 61 -19.12 -19.31 -6.99
CA LEU A 61 -18.52 -20.44 -7.70
C LEU A 61 -18.36 -21.68 -6.79
N LEU A 62 -17.93 -21.47 -5.54
CA LEU A 62 -17.84 -22.56 -4.55
C LEU A 62 -19.21 -23.16 -4.22
N ALA A 63 -20.25 -22.34 -4.14
CA ALA A 63 -21.63 -22.81 -3.92
C ALA A 63 -22.14 -23.69 -5.08
N MET A 64 -21.74 -23.40 -6.32
CA MET A 64 -21.99 -24.28 -7.47
C MET A 64 -21.16 -25.57 -7.42
N ALA A 65 -19.89 -25.49 -7.04
CA ALA A 65 -18.98 -26.65 -7.00
C ALA A 65 -19.33 -27.67 -5.89
N GLY A 66 -19.88 -27.23 -4.76
CA GLY A 66 -20.13 -28.09 -3.59
C GLY A 66 -21.39 -28.97 -3.67
N GLY A 67 -21.84 -29.35 -4.87
CA GLY A 67 -23.12 -30.04 -5.13
C GLY A 67 -23.04 -31.51 -5.49
N ALA A 68 -21.90 -32.13 -5.23
CA ALA A 68 -21.69 -33.54 -5.53
C ALA A 68 -22.57 -34.42 -4.63
N MET A 69 -23.33 -35.33 -5.25
CA MET A 69 -24.05 -36.37 -4.52
C MET A 69 -23.04 -37.34 -3.89
N PRO A 70 -23.24 -37.76 -2.62
CA PRO A 70 -22.40 -38.75 -1.96
C PRO A 70 -22.45 -40.13 -2.64
N ASP A 71 -23.58 -40.48 -3.25
CA ASP A 71 -23.80 -41.74 -3.98
C ASP A 71 -24.28 -41.46 -5.41
N PRO A 72 -23.54 -41.91 -6.46
CA PRO A 72 -23.91 -41.66 -7.86
C PRO A 72 -25.14 -42.45 -8.34
N ASN A 73 -25.62 -43.43 -7.56
CA ASN A 73 -26.79 -44.27 -7.88
C ASN A 73 -28.09 -43.79 -7.21
N THR A 74 -28.04 -42.76 -6.35
CA THR A 74 -29.21 -42.27 -5.62
C THR A 74 -29.43 -40.81 -5.98
N TRP A 75 -30.35 -40.54 -6.90
CA TRP A 75 -30.69 -39.18 -7.30
C TRP A 75 -31.62 -38.56 -6.26
N ASP A 76 -31.07 -37.68 -5.42
CA ASP A 76 -31.83 -36.94 -4.40
C ASP A 76 -32.06 -35.50 -4.90
N PRO A 77 -33.25 -35.18 -5.46
CA PRO A 77 -33.49 -33.92 -6.13
C PRO A 77 -33.32 -32.71 -5.21
N ASP A 78 -33.54 -32.85 -3.90
CA ASP A 78 -33.39 -31.75 -2.93
C ASP A 78 -31.94 -31.31 -2.71
N ILE A 79 -30.96 -32.20 -2.97
CA ILE A 79 -29.53 -31.92 -2.79
C ILE A 79 -28.97 -31.17 -4.00
N ILE A 80 -29.42 -31.52 -5.20
CA ILE A 80 -28.99 -30.94 -6.49
C ILE A 80 -29.85 -29.73 -6.88
N TYR A 81 -31.18 -29.85 -6.82
CA TYR A 81 -32.15 -28.79 -7.13
C TYR A 81 -32.55 -27.98 -5.89
N SER A 82 -31.66 -27.89 -4.91
CA SER A 82 -31.85 -26.94 -3.82
C SER A 82 -31.93 -25.53 -4.42
N PHE A 83 -33.03 -24.82 -4.17
CA PHE A 83 -33.23 -23.42 -4.58
C PHE A 83 -31.97 -22.58 -4.33
N ARG A 84 -31.27 -22.89 -3.24
CA ARG A 84 -29.98 -22.29 -2.87
C ARG A 84 -28.88 -22.35 -3.94
N ARG A 85 -28.81 -23.33 -4.84
CA ARG A 85 -27.77 -23.37 -5.89
C ARG A 85 -28.23 -22.73 -7.18
N ILE A 86 -29.52 -22.88 -7.51
CA ILE A 86 -30.09 -22.43 -8.79
C ILE A 86 -30.39 -20.93 -8.77
N THR A 87 -30.80 -20.38 -7.63
CA THR A 87 -31.08 -18.93 -7.50
C THR A 87 -30.05 -18.22 -6.64
N LEU A 88 -29.69 -18.74 -5.46
CA LEU A 88 -28.76 -18.02 -4.58
C LEU A 88 -27.38 -17.86 -5.21
N ALA A 89 -26.81 -18.90 -5.83
CA ALA A 89 -25.46 -18.82 -6.37
C ALA A 89 -25.35 -17.84 -7.57
N PRO A 90 -26.25 -17.84 -8.57
CA PRO A 90 -26.22 -16.83 -9.63
C PRO A 90 -26.46 -15.41 -9.10
N ILE A 91 -27.36 -15.23 -8.13
CA ILE A 91 -27.61 -13.92 -7.52
C ILE A 91 -26.36 -13.40 -6.82
N LEU A 92 -25.65 -14.25 -6.07
CA LEU A 92 -24.38 -13.89 -5.42
C LEU A 92 -23.31 -13.51 -6.45
N MET A 93 -23.24 -14.22 -7.58
CA MET A 93 -22.31 -13.92 -8.65
C MET A 93 -22.61 -12.54 -9.27
N VAL A 94 -23.88 -12.25 -9.59
CA VAL A 94 -24.31 -10.95 -10.12
C VAL A 94 -24.05 -9.83 -9.11
N ALA A 95 -24.39 -10.04 -7.84
CA ALA A 95 -24.11 -9.08 -6.77
C ALA A 95 -22.60 -8.80 -6.64
N GLY A 96 -21.75 -9.84 -6.73
CA GLY A 96 -20.29 -9.70 -6.75
C GLY A 96 -19.81 -8.83 -7.90
N PHE A 97 -20.30 -9.04 -9.12
CA PHE A 97 -19.95 -8.20 -10.27
C PHE A 97 -20.41 -6.75 -10.09
N VAL A 98 -21.61 -6.51 -9.56
CA VAL A 98 -22.10 -5.15 -9.27
C VAL A 98 -21.19 -4.45 -8.26
N VAL A 99 -20.73 -5.15 -7.23
CA VAL A 99 -19.78 -4.61 -6.22
C VAL A 99 -18.43 -4.28 -6.84
N VAL A 100 -17.89 -5.13 -7.73
CA VAL A 100 -16.63 -4.84 -8.44
C VAL A 100 -16.78 -3.60 -9.32
N ILE A 101 -17.86 -3.52 -10.10
CA ILE A 101 -18.14 -2.36 -10.96
C ILE A 101 -18.24 -1.09 -10.10
N TYR A 102 -19.00 -1.12 -9.01
CA TYR A 102 -19.08 0.00 -8.07
C TYR A 102 -17.72 0.38 -7.49
N GLY A 103 -16.91 -0.61 -7.11
CA GLY A 103 -15.55 -0.42 -6.59
C GLY A 103 -14.60 0.25 -7.58
N ILE A 104 -14.74 -0.05 -8.87
CA ILE A 104 -13.97 0.61 -9.93
C ILE A 104 -14.45 2.05 -10.14
N PHE A 105 -15.76 2.28 -10.20
CA PHE A 105 -16.33 3.61 -10.48
C PHE A 105 -16.25 4.58 -9.30
N LYS A 106 -16.10 4.09 -8.07
CA LYS A 106 -16.06 4.92 -6.86
C LYS A 106 -14.75 5.71 -6.77
N LYS A 107 -14.69 6.86 -7.43
CA LYS A 107 -13.54 7.78 -7.36
C LYS A 107 -13.45 8.35 -5.94
N THR A 108 -12.32 8.19 -5.26
CA THR A 108 -12.09 8.78 -3.93
C THR A 108 -11.83 10.28 -4.08
N ASN A 109 -12.89 11.09 -4.17
CA ASN A 109 -12.78 12.54 -3.97
C ASN A 109 -12.65 12.82 -2.47
N THR A 110 -11.53 12.39 -1.87
CA THR A 110 -11.17 12.80 -0.50
C THR A 110 -10.19 13.96 -0.61
N GLU A 111 -10.61 15.07 -1.22
CA GLU A 111 -9.87 16.34 -1.25
C GLU A 111 -10.79 17.56 -1.03
N ALA A 112 -11.96 17.36 -0.44
CA ALA A 112 -12.88 18.46 -0.12
C ALA A 112 -13.09 18.56 1.39
N THR A 113 -12.03 18.86 2.15
CA THR A 113 -12.21 19.41 3.50
C THR A 113 -11.08 20.36 3.86
N ALA A 114 -11.41 21.66 3.80
CA ALA A 114 -10.81 22.78 4.54
C ALA A 114 -9.39 23.25 4.17
N GLN A 115 -9.27 24.02 3.08
CA GLN A 115 -8.46 25.24 3.10
C GLN A 115 -9.40 26.45 3.17
N PRO A 116 -9.55 27.09 4.34
CA PRO A 116 -9.89 28.50 4.39
C PRO A 116 -8.60 29.30 4.60
N ASP A 117 -8.27 30.05 3.56
CA ASP A 117 -7.76 31.42 3.61
C ASP A 117 -6.40 31.69 4.28
N ASN A 118 -5.36 31.69 3.45
CA ASN A 118 -4.13 32.44 3.70
C ASN A 118 -4.02 33.60 2.69
N THR A 119 -4.98 34.51 2.72
CA THR A 119 -4.80 35.86 2.15
C THR A 119 -4.04 36.70 3.18
N PRO A 120 -2.78 37.11 2.94
CA PRO A 120 -2.20 38.21 3.70
C PRO A 120 -2.99 39.45 3.31
N ALA A 121 -3.80 39.96 4.23
CA ALA A 121 -4.35 41.30 4.11
C ALA A 121 -3.17 42.28 4.09
N GLU A 122 -2.89 42.81 2.90
CA GLU A 122 -2.09 44.02 2.69
C GLU A 122 -2.91 45.25 3.07
#